data_AF-A0A1V6LMZ8-F1
#
_entry.id   AF-A0A1V6LMZ8-F1
#
_cell.length_a   1.000
_cell.length_b   1.000
_cell.length_c   1.000
_cell.angle_alpha   90.00
_cell.angle_beta   90.00
_cell.angle_gamma   90.00
#
_symmetry.space_group_name_H-M   'P 1'
#
loop_
_entity.id
_entity.type
_entity.pdbx_description
1 polymer ?
#
loop_
_entity_poly.entity_id
_entity_poly.type
_entity_poly.pdbx_seq_one_letter_code
_entity_poly.pdbx_strand_id
1 'polypeptide(L)'
;MKQLLFGLLVFLNLILVFGQTQTNQNVLGKYRLNWIASGFFPADDLLIEKTAEDGQYVFEFKEDGSFVQHLTAETFGECPVGVFVLEKGFWNLEKGKLSLKMKGEKLADYTFEYEIVYQIKKEKGKLRLLVDKILTNKEVK
;
A
#
# COMPACT_ATOMS: atom_id res chain seq x y z
N MET A 1 -18.80 14.96 21.23
CA MET A 1 -18.61 13.55 20.83
C MET A 1 -19.85 13.04 20.09
N LYS A 2 -19.97 13.29 18.78
CA LYS A 2 -21.10 12.81 17.94
C LYS A 2 -20.80 13.02 16.45
N GLN A 3 -19.61 12.65 15.98
CA GLN A 3 -19.27 12.68 14.54
C GLN A 3 -18.46 11.48 14.04
N LEU A 4 -18.02 10.57 14.93
CA LEU A 4 -17.21 9.40 14.57
C LEU A 4 -18.01 8.21 14.03
N LEU A 5 -19.35 8.20 14.13
CA LEU A 5 -20.16 7.04 13.76
C LEU A 5 -20.62 7.01 12.29
N PHE A 6 -20.59 8.13 11.57
CA PHE A 6 -21.13 8.18 10.20
C PHE A 6 -20.13 7.76 9.11
N GLY A 7 -18.82 7.92 9.35
CA GLY A 7 -17.79 7.49 8.39
C GLY A 7 -17.61 5.97 8.32
N LEU A 8 -17.80 5.28 9.44
CA LEU A 8 -17.62 3.83 9.56
C LEU A 8 -18.74 3.03 8.86
N LEU A 9 -19.96 3.58 8.84
CA LEU A 9 -21.14 2.90 8.28
C LEU A 9 -21.16 2.86 6.74
N VAL A 10 -20.50 3.82 6.08
CA VAL A 10 -20.45 3.88 4.60
C VAL A 10 -19.41 2.90 4.04
N PHE A 11 -18.34 2.61 4.79
CA PHE A 11 -17.35 1.60 4.39
C PHE A 11 -17.86 0.16 4.59
N LEU A 12 -18.65 -0.11 5.63
CA LEU A 12 -19.18 -1.46 5.88
C LEU A 12 -20.15 -1.94 4.79
N ASN A 13 -20.93 -1.04 4.17
CA ASN A 13 -21.84 -1.41 3.08
C ASN A 13 -21.13 -1.69 1.75
N LEU A 14 -19.86 -1.27 1.57
CA LEU A 14 -19.10 -1.62 0.37
C LEU A 14 -18.62 -3.08 0.38
N ILE A 15 -18.54 -3.71 1.56
CA ILE A 15 -17.95 -5.04 1.76
C ILE A 15 -19.01 -6.15 1.61
N LEU A 16 -20.29 -5.85 1.87
CA LEU A 16 -21.36 -6.86 1.86
C LEU A 16 -21.88 -7.27 0.47
N VAL A 17 -21.53 -6.54 -0.60
CA VAL A 17 -22.04 -6.82 -1.96
C VAL A 17 -21.20 -7.87 -2.71
N PHE A 18 -20.03 -8.26 -2.20
CA PHE A 18 -19.13 -9.18 -2.90
C PHE A 18 -18.67 -10.33 -2.01
N GLY A 19 -19.55 -11.32 -1.83
CA GLY A 19 -19.16 -12.72 -1.63
C GLY A 19 -18.68 -13.09 -0.22
N GLN A 20 -19.46 -13.96 0.45
CA GLN A 20 -18.98 -14.70 1.59
C GLN A 20 -17.99 -15.79 1.14
N THR A 21 -16.77 -15.71 1.65
CA THR A 21 -15.96 -16.87 2.04
C THR A 21 -15.22 -16.48 3.31
N GLN A 22 -15.45 -17.22 4.40
CA GLN A 22 -14.75 -17.02 5.66
C GLN A 22 -13.25 -17.25 5.46
N THR A 23 -12.41 -16.22 5.62
CA THR A 23 -10.96 -16.41 5.85
C THR A 23 -10.37 -15.14 6.50
N ASN A 24 -9.85 -15.28 7.72
CA ASN A 24 -9.13 -14.29 8.55
C ASN A 24 -9.74 -12.87 8.66
N GLN A 25 -10.30 -12.56 9.83
CA GLN A 25 -10.96 -11.29 10.19
C GLN A 25 -10.09 -10.01 10.15
N ASN A 26 -8.93 -9.98 9.49
CA ASN A 26 -7.99 -8.85 9.56
C ASN A 26 -7.46 -8.34 8.21
N VAL A 27 -7.86 -8.89 7.06
CA VAL A 27 -7.32 -8.52 5.74
C VAL A 27 -8.35 -7.73 4.93
N LEU A 28 -8.00 -6.49 4.53
CA LEU A 28 -8.82 -5.64 3.66
C LEU A 28 -8.66 -6.00 2.17
N GLY A 29 -7.50 -6.53 1.80
CA GLY A 29 -7.25 -7.04 0.45
C GLY A 29 -5.79 -6.94 0.03
N LYS A 30 -5.50 -7.60 -1.10
CA LYS A 30 -4.20 -7.58 -1.77
C LYS A 30 -4.27 -6.70 -3.00
N TYR A 31 -3.25 -5.87 -3.18
CA TYR A 31 -3.16 -4.90 -4.26
C TYR A 31 -1.78 -4.95 -4.90
N ARG A 32 -1.74 -5.05 -6.22
CA ARG A 32 -0.52 -4.94 -7.02
C ARG A 32 -0.24 -3.47 -7.31
N LEU A 33 0.98 -3.04 -7.03
CA LEU A 33 1.47 -1.68 -7.23
C LEU A 33 2.44 -1.63 -8.43
N ASN A 34 2.42 -0.56 -9.21
CA ASN A 34 3.21 -0.40 -10.44
C ASN A 34 4.69 0.00 -10.22
N TRP A 35 5.29 -0.37 -9.09
CA TRP A 35 6.59 0.16 -8.63
C TRP A 35 7.80 -0.24 -9.48
N ILE A 36 7.83 -1.43 -10.11
CA ILE A 36 9.01 -1.83 -10.92
C ILE A 36 9.18 -1.04 -12.20
N ALA A 37 8.07 -0.73 -12.85
CA ALA A 37 8.14 -0.15 -14.19
C ALA A 37 8.60 1.32 -14.14
N SER A 38 8.54 1.94 -12.96
CA SER A 38 8.80 3.36 -12.73
C SER A 38 10.09 3.64 -11.95
N GLY A 39 10.75 2.63 -11.36
CA GLY A 39 11.92 2.85 -10.52
C GLY A 39 11.61 3.55 -9.19
N PHE A 40 10.36 3.40 -8.70
CA PHE A 40 9.75 4.01 -7.52
C PHE A 40 10.46 5.26 -6.96
N PHE A 41 9.94 6.42 -7.33
CA PHE A 41 10.22 7.67 -6.64
C PHE A 41 9.00 8.06 -5.80
N PRO A 42 9.16 8.51 -4.54
CA PRO A 42 8.04 8.93 -3.68
C PRO A 42 7.24 10.12 -4.26
N ALA A 43 7.71 10.73 -5.34
CA ALA A 43 7.05 11.81 -6.05
C ALA A 43 6.09 11.36 -7.17
N ASP A 44 6.09 10.08 -7.54
CA ASP A 44 5.26 9.57 -8.64
C ASP A 44 3.90 9.04 -8.15
N ASP A 45 2.88 9.20 -8.99
CA ASP A 45 1.55 8.63 -8.76
C ASP A 45 1.60 7.10 -8.72
N LEU A 46 0.82 6.50 -7.81
CA LEU A 46 0.71 5.05 -7.70
C LEU A 46 -0.56 4.53 -8.35
N LEU A 47 -0.43 3.51 -9.17
CA LEU A 47 -1.57 2.74 -9.65
C LEU A 47 -1.69 1.49 -8.80
N ILE A 48 -2.87 1.28 -8.21
CA ILE A 48 -3.17 0.09 -7.42
C ILE A 48 -4.28 -0.72 -8.10
N GLU A 49 -4.02 -2.01 -8.24
CA GLU A 49 -4.93 -2.98 -8.84
C GLU A 49 -5.21 -4.09 -7.84
N LYS A 50 -6.49 -4.35 -7.55
CA LYS A 50 -6.87 -5.44 -6.65
C LYS A 50 -6.50 -6.78 -7.29
N THR A 51 -5.89 -7.66 -6.50
CA THR A 51 -5.49 -9.00 -6.93
C THR A 51 -5.84 -10.02 -5.85
N ALA A 52 -6.03 -11.29 -6.24
CA ALA A 52 -6.12 -12.42 -5.31
C ALA A 52 -4.78 -13.16 -5.17
N GLU A 53 -3.87 -12.96 -6.13
CA GLU A 53 -2.59 -13.64 -6.23
C GLU A 53 -1.50 -12.88 -5.49
N ASP A 54 -0.59 -13.62 -4.88
CA ASP A 54 0.70 -13.12 -4.43
C ASP A 54 1.64 -12.91 -5.60
N GLY A 55 2.69 -12.14 -5.38
CA GLY A 55 3.70 -11.91 -6.38
C GLY A 55 4.31 -10.54 -6.24
N GLN A 56 5.08 -10.17 -7.25
CA GLN A 56 5.85 -8.95 -7.21
C GLN A 56 4.98 -7.70 -7.04
N TYR A 57 5.39 -6.83 -6.10
CA TYR A 57 4.69 -5.58 -5.75
C TYR A 57 3.26 -5.78 -5.25
N VAL A 58 2.93 -6.95 -4.71
CA VAL A 58 1.65 -7.18 -4.06
C VAL A 58 1.76 -6.81 -2.59
N PHE A 59 0.90 -5.89 -2.16
CA PHE A 59 0.78 -5.46 -0.78
C PHE A 59 -0.56 -5.92 -0.23
N GLU A 60 -0.52 -6.55 0.93
CA GLU A 60 -1.71 -6.94 1.69
C GLU A 60 -1.99 -5.91 2.77
N PHE A 61 -3.11 -5.21 2.64
CA PHE A 61 -3.57 -4.22 3.60
C PHE A 61 -4.45 -4.88 4.65
N LYS A 62 -4.22 -4.52 5.91
CA LYS A 62 -4.92 -5.07 7.07
C LYS A 62 -5.77 -4.02 7.76
N GLU A 63 -6.84 -4.46 8.42
CA GLU A 63 -7.79 -3.58 9.12
C GLU A 63 -7.15 -2.78 10.26
N ASP A 64 -6.07 -3.30 10.85
CA ASP A 64 -5.31 -2.68 11.93
C ASP A 64 -4.44 -1.48 11.48
N GLY A 65 -4.49 -1.11 10.20
CA GLY A 65 -3.69 -0.02 9.65
C GLY A 65 -2.28 -0.44 9.25
N SER A 66 -1.91 -1.72 9.36
CA SER A 66 -0.65 -2.23 8.82
C SER A 66 -0.83 -2.76 7.39
N PHE A 67 0.29 -2.85 6.66
CA PHE A 67 0.33 -3.62 5.42
C PHE A 67 1.68 -4.33 5.28
N VAL A 68 1.66 -5.44 4.55
CA VAL A 68 2.86 -6.26 4.30
C VAL A 68 3.08 -6.44 2.81
N GLN A 69 4.34 -6.59 2.41
CA GLN A 69 4.73 -6.89 1.03
C GLN A 69 4.85 -8.40 0.88
N HIS A 70 4.23 -8.96 -0.16
CA HIS A 70 4.39 -10.36 -0.53
C HIS A 70 5.45 -10.48 -1.62
N LEU A 71 6.45 -11.33 -1.36
CA LEU A 71 7.61 -11.55 -2.23
C LEU A 71 7.69 -13.04 -2.57
N THR A 72 7.88 -13.40 -3.84
CA THR A 72 8.07 -14.81 -4.25
C THR A 72 9.50 -15.05 -4.76
N ALA A 73 10.02 -16.27 -4.62
CA ALA A 73 11.42 -16.59 -4.95
C ALA A 73 11.79 -16.37 -6.42
N GLU A 74 10.82 -16.48 -7.34
CA GLU A 74 11.00 -16.22 -8.78
C GLU A 74 11.24 -14.73 -9.10
N THR A 75 11.12 -13.86 -8.10
CA THR A 75 10.86 -12.44 -8.30
C THR A 75 12.09 -11.51 -8.25
N PHE A 76 13.21 -11.97 -7.70
CA PHE A 76 14.39 -11.13 -7.45
C PHE A 76 15.65 -11.54 -8.21
N GLY A 77 15.65 -12.71 -8.87
CA GLY A 77 16.89 -13.34 -9.32
C GLY A 77 17.87 -13.57 -8.17
N GLU A 78 19.11 -13.92 -8.48
CA GLU A 78 20.14 -14.22 -7.47
C GLU A 78 20.72 -12.97 -6.76
N CYS A 79 20.40 -11.75 -7.20
CA CYS A 79 21.00 -10.54 -6.63
C CYS A 79 20.12 -9.28 -6.79
N PRO A 80 19.26 -8.92 -5.83
CA PRO A 80 18.40 -7.75 -5.93
C PRO A 80 19.13 -6.48 -5.52
N VAL A 81 20.07 -6.01 -6.34
CA VAL A 81 20.64 -4.68 -6.15
C VAL A 81 19.60 -3.64 -6.56
N GLY A 82 19.13 -2.84 -5.60
CA GLY A 82 18.22 -1.71 -5.85
C GLY A 82 16.73 -2.00 -5.75
N VAL A 83 16.32 -3.18 -5.26
CA VAL A 83 14.88 -3.48 -5.07
C VAL A 83 14.44 -3.09 -3.67
N PHE A 84 13.42 -2.24 -3.56
CA PHE A 84 12.81 -1.91 -2.28
C PHE A 84 12.13 -3.15 -1.66
N VAL A 85 12.60 -3.54 -0.48
CA VAL A 85 11.97 -4.56 0.37
C VAL A 85 11.36 -3.84 1.57
N LEU A 86 10.07 -4.04 1.83
CA LEU A 86 9.36 -3.42 2.95
C LEU A 86 9.65 -4.16 4.25
N GLU A 87 10.27 -3.48 5.23
CA GLU A 87 10.37 -3.98 6.60
C GLU A 87 9.04 -3.75 7.34
N LYS A 88 8.49 -2.53 7.25
CA LYS A 88 7.25 -2.13 7.94
C LYS A 88 6.43 -1.17 7.09
N GLY A 89 5.13 -1.44 6.98
CA GLY A 89 4.16 -0.59 6.30
C GLY A 89 2.96 -0.26 7.18
N PHE A 90 2.56 1.01 7.17
CA PHE A 90 1.34 1.50 7.82
C PHE A 90 0.55 2.38 6.87
N TRP A 91 -0.77 2.28 6.93
CA TRP A 91 -1.69 3.06 6.13
C TRP A 91 -2.75 3.71 7.01
N ASN A 92 -3.28 4.85 6.56
CA ASN A 92 -4.39 5.53 7.20
C ASN A 92 -5.26 6.22 6.14
N LEU A 93 -6.58 6.18 6.32
CA LEU A 93 -7.53 6.87 5.45
C LEU A 93 -8.25 7.97 6.23
N GLU A 94 -7.90 9.22 5.96
CA GLU A 94 -8.51 10.38 6.61
C GLU A 94 -8.96 11.41 5.58
N LYS A 95 -10.20 11.90 5.75
CA LYS A 95 -10.78 12.96 4.88
C LYS A 95 -10.67 12.65 3.38
N GLY A 96 -10.78 11.36 3.01
CA GLY A 96 -10.70 10.90 1.62
C GLY A 96 -9.28 10.83 1.04
N LYS A 97 -8.24 11.02 1.87
CA LYS A 97 -6.83 10.88 1.49
C LYS A 97 -6.22 9.64 2.15
N LEU A 98 -5.40 8.92 1.39
CA LEU A 98 -4.66 7.76 1.87
C LEU A 98 -3.24 8.20 2.24
N SER A 99 -2.81 7.96 3.47
CA SER A 99 -1.40 8.08 3.85
C SER A 99 -0.77 6.69 3.85
N LEU A 100 0.42 6.56 3.26
CA LEU A 100 1.27 5.37 3.35
C LEU A 100 2.58 5.76 4.03
N LYS A 101 2.89 5.09 5.14
CA LYS A 101 4.18 5.16 5.82
C LYS A 101 4.92 3.85 5.64
N MET A 102 6.15 3.93 5.15
CA MET A 102 6.93 2.78 4.73
C MET A 102 8.34 2.91 5.27
N LYS A 103 8.83 1.82 5.84
CA LYS A 103 10.23 1.63 6.15
C LYS A 103 10.73 0.42 5.38
N GLY A 104 11.73 0.63 4.55
CA GLY A 104 12.40 -0.44 3.82
C GLY A 104 13.40 -1.19 4.70
N GLU A 105 13.69 -2.43 4.35
CA GLU A 105 14.80 -3.18 4.92
C GLU A 105 16.14 -2.48 4.59
N LYS A 106 17.14 -2.72 5.44
CA LYS A 106 18.48 -2.20 5.21
C LYS A 106 19.12 -2.96 4.04
N LEU A 107 19.41 -2.24 2.96
CA LEU A 107 20.12 -2.78 1.80
C LEU A 107 21.50 -2.13 1.72
N ALA A 108 22.54 -2.93 1.98
CA ALA A 108 23.89 -2.44 2.22
C ALA A 108 23.90 -1.34 3.31
N ASP A 109 24.30 -0.10 2.98
CA ASP A 109 24.33 1.02 3.92
C ASP A 109 23.01 1.81 3.97
N TYR A 110 22.06 1.55 3.06
CA TYR A 110 20.88 2.39 2.90
C TYR A 110 19.68 1.84 3.67
N THR A 111 19.02 2.71 4.44
CA THR A 111 17.66 2.50 4.96
C THR A 111 16.74 3.54 4.36
N PHE A 112 15.60 3.08 3.83
CA PHE A 112 14.59 3.93 3.22
C PHE A 112 13.44 4.18 4.18
N GLU A 113 13.08 5.44 4.38
CA GLU A 113 11.86 5.80 5.10
C GLU A 113 11.05 6.81 4.28
N TYR A 114 9.80 6.45 4.01
CA TYR A 114 8.86 7.25 3.24
C TYR A 114 7.56 7.44 4.01
N GLU A 115 7.00 8.64 3.91
CA GLU A 115 5.63 8.89 4.34
C GLU A 115 4.98 9.81 3.31
N ILE A 116 3.95 9.31 2.62
CA ILE A 116 3.36 9.97 1.46
C ILE A 116 1.84 9.97 1.61
N VAL A 117 1.24 11.13 1.39
CA VAL A 117 -0.20 11.34 1.37
C VAL A 117 -0.66 11.41 -0.07
N TYR A 118 -1.73 10.69 -0.38
CA TYR A 118 -2.30 10.57 -1.70
C TYR A 118 -3.77 11.01 -1.75
N GLN A 119 -4.15 11.62 -2.87
CA GLN A 119 -5.55 11.72 -3.27
C GLN A 119 -5.95 10.45 -4.02
N ILE A 120 -7.12 9.91 -3.70
CA ILE A 120 -7.63 8.70 -4.36
C ILE A 120 -8.51 9.10 -5.55
N LYS A 121 -8.14 8.69 -6.76
CA LYS A 121 -8.98 8.77 -7.96
C LYS A 121 -9.35 7.38 -8.47
N LYS A 122 -10.63 7.20 -8.79
CA LYS A 122 -11.14 5.99 -9.46
C LYS A 122 -11.13 6.22 -10.98
N GLU A 123 -10.44 5.37 -11.72
CA GLU A 123 -10.35 5.46 -13.17
C GLU A 123 -10.50 4.06 -13.77
N LYS A 124 -11.57 3.84 -14.56
CA LYS A 124 -11.78 2.60 -15.36
C LYS A 124 -11.53 1.29 -14.59
N GLY A 125 -12.08 1.18 -13.37
CA GLY A 125 -11.93 -0.02 -12.52
C GLY A 125 -10.60 -0.13 -11.76
N LYS A 126 -9.71 0.86 -11.90
CA LYS A 126 -8.45 0.96 -11.16
C LYS A 126 -8.51 2.13 -10.16
N LEU A 127 -7.65 2.08 -9.16
CA LEU A 127 -7.44 3.18 -8.22
C LEU A 127 -6.09 3.81 -8.52
N ARG A 128 -6.09 5.11 -8.80
CA ARG A 128 -4.89 5.92 -8.98
C ARG A 128 -4.74 6.81 -7.76
N LEU A 129 -3.61 6.65 -7.08
CA LEU A 129 -3.20 7.43 -5.92
C LEU A 129 -2.32 8.57 -6.42
N LEU A 130 -2.85 9.77 -6.47
CA LEU A 130 -2.09 10.95 -6.87
C LEU A 130 -1.33 11.50 -5.69
N VAL A 131 -0.03 11.80 -5.85
CA VAL A 131 0.76 12.39 -4.76
C VAL A 131 0.19 13.76 -4.39
N ASP A 132 -0.24 13.88 -3.13
CA ASP A 132 -0.73 15.14 -2.56
C ASP A 132 0.40 15.83 -1.78
N LYS A 133 1.11 15.06 -0.96
CA LYS A 133 2.20 15.57 -0.12
C LYS A 133 3.16 14.46 0.28
N ILE A 134 4.45 14.74 0.22
CA ILE A 134 5.50 13.90 0.81
C ILE A 134 5.84 14.49 2.19
N LEU A 135 5.68 13.68 3.24
CA LEU A 135 5.98 14.05 4.63
C LEU A 135 7.39 13.63 5.03
N THR A 136 7.82 12.44 4.60
CA THR A 136 9.17 11.92 4.82
C THR A 136 9.70 11.32 3.53
N ASN A 137 10.94 11.67 3.19
CA ASN A 137 11.74 11.06 2.14
C ASN A 137 13.19 11.03 2.64
N LYS A 138 13.58 9.91 3.26
CA LYS A 138 14.92 9.74 3.82
C LYS A 138 15.58 8.52 3.21
N GLU A 139 16.78 8.75 2.70
CA GLU A 139 17.78 7.74 2.41
C GLU A 139 18.88 7.89 3.46
N VAL A 140 18.88 7.02 4.46
CA VAL A 140 19.90 7.04 5.52
C VAL A 140 21.01 6.08 5.11
N LYS A 141 22.21 6.62 4.86
CA LYS A 141 23.46 5.84 4.70
C LYS A 141 24.00 5.38 6.06
#